data_AF-A0A815YZX9-F1
#
_entry.id   AF-A0A815YZX9-F1
#
_cell.length_a   1.000
_cell.length_b   1.000
_cell.length_c   1.000
_cell.angle_alpha   90.00
_cell.angle_beta   90.00
_cell.angle_gamma   90.00
#
_symmetry.space_group_name_H-M   'P 1'
#
loop_
_entity.id
_entity.type
_entity.pdbx_description
1 polymer ?
#
loop_
_entity_poly.entity_id
_entity_poly.type
_entity_poly.pdbx_seq_one_letter_code
_entity_poly.pdbx_strand_id
1 'polypeptide(L)'
;MVYRAVTICSSYELMHKEFDFIEKISVKNGYPINFIKCQIRNTLNRHFEQNGNKTEDIPGRKHESKDTMKKEQIFVDLSFVGKPTELLGKKIIKLAIEIRLQIHIQPIPRPPPAINKCFPTKDSIPKELQSNIINQVGCKNCPASYMDKTIRQAIRRFSNL
;
A
#
# COMPACT_ATOMS: atom_id res chain seq x y z
N MET A 1 12.92 4.70 5.19
CA MET A 1 14.33 5.10 5.36
C MET A 1 14.79 4.92 6.80
N VAL A 2 14.11 5.53 7.78
CA VAL A 2 14.44 5.41 9.22
C VAL A 2 14.62 3.96 9.70
N TYR A 3 13.71 3.04 9.38
CA TYR A 3 13.82 1.63 9.76
C TYR A 3 15.13 0.99 9.28
N ARG A 4 15.54 1.29 8.03
CA ARG A 4 16.79 0.77 7.46
C ARG A 4 18.01 1.31 8.21
N ALA A 5 18.00 2.58 8.59
CA ALA A 5 19.08 3.17 9.37
C ALA A 5 19.22 2.46 10.73
N VAL A 6 18.10 2.14 11.40
CA VAL A 6 18.12 1.41 12.68
C VAL A 6 18.58 -0.04 12.52
N THR A 7 18.23 -0.73 11.44
CA THR A 7 18.55 -2.15 11.26
C THR A 7 19.95 -2.43 10.70
N ILE A 8 20.49 -1.49 9.90
CA ILE A 8 21.75 -1.72 9.15
C ILE A 8 22.95 -1.09 9.85
N CYS A 9 22.76 0.03 10.56
CA CYS A 9 23.87 0.70 11.22
C CYS A 9 24.36 -0.12 12.40
N SER A 10 25.66 -0.45 12.40
CA SER A 10 26.32 -1.20 13.46
C SER A 10 26.68 -0.36 14.69
N SER A 11 26.70 0.97 14.54
CA SER A 11 27.08 1.93 15.58
C SER A 11 26.02 3.03 15.69
N TYR A 12 25.83 3.53 16.92
CA TYR A 12 24.99 4.69 17.20
C TYR A 12 25.44 5.93 16.41
N GLU A 13 26.74 6.16 16.26
CA GLU A 13 27.25 7.34 15.56
C GLU A 13 26.89 7.33 14.07
N LEU A 14 26.97 6.17 13.42
CA LEU A 14 26.57 6.00 12.03
C LEU A 14 25.04 6.15 11.89
N MET A 15 24.29 5.57 12.82
CA MET A 15 22.83 5.70 12.84
C MET A 15 22.40 7.17 13.02
N HIS A 16 23.08 7.93 13.87
CA HIS A 16 22.78 9.34 14.10
C HIS A 16 23.08 10.19 12.85
N LYS A 17 24.23 9.96 12.18
CA LYS A 17 24.56 10.61 10.90
C LYS A 17 23.51 10.32 9.82
N GLU A 18 23.00 9.09 9.75
CA GLU A 18 21.91 8.73 8.84
C GLU A 18 20.60 9.42 9.20
N PHE A 19 20.28 9.59 10.49
CA PHE A 19 19.09 10.37 10.90
C PHE A 19 19.21 11.84 10.51
N ASP A 20 20.36 12.46 10.70
CA ASP A 20 20.60 13.85 10.26
C ASP A 20 20.47 13.99 8.73
N PHE A 21 20.98 13.00 7.99
CA PHE A 21 20.82 12.96 6.54
C PHE A 21 19.35 12.83 6.14
N ILE A 22 18.61 11.93 6.78
CA ILE A 22 17.17 11.71 6.55
C ILE A 22 16.37 12.98 6.90
N GLU A 23 16.71 13.68 7.98
CA GLU A 23 16.06 14.93 8.37
C GLU A 23 16.31 16.02 7.32
N LYS A 24 17.57 16.23 6.91
CA LYS A 24 17.93 17.22 5.89
C LYS A 24 17.26 16.97 4.54
N ILE A 25 17.30 15.74 4.02
CA ILE A 25 16.69 15.41 2.73
C ILE A 25 15.17 15.54 2.78
N SER A 26 14.55 15.17 3.91
CA SER A 26 13.10 15.23 4.07
C SER A 26 12.60 16.67 4.20
N VAL A 27 13.30 17.52 4.95
CA VAL A 27 12.98 18.97 5.02
C VAL A 27 13.16 19.61 3.64
N LYS A 28 14.23 19.28 2.91
CA LYS A 28 14.45 19.76 1.53
C LYS A 28 13.30 19.33 0.59
N ASN A 29 12.70 18.18 0.83
CA ASN A 29 11.55 17.67 0.07
C ASN A 29 10.20 18.20 0.59
N GLY A 30 10.18 19.15 1.53
CA GLY A 30 8.97 19.82 2.02
C GLY A 30 8.21 19.06 3.12
N TYR A 31 8.82 18.05 3.74
CA TYR A 31 8.19 17.35 4.86
C TYR A 31 8.33 18.15 6.19
N PRO A 32 7.29 18.21 7.04
CA PRO A 32 7.38 18.88 8.34
C PRO A 32 8.38 18.22 9.28
N ILE A 33 9.22 19.02 9.94
CA ILE A 33 10.26 18.53 10.86
C ILE A 33 9.71 17.68 12.02
N ASN A 34 8.55 18.08 12.57
CA ASN A 34 7.89 17.36 13.65
C ASN A 34 7.41 15.97 13.20
N PHE A 35 6.98 15.84 11.94
CA PHE A 35 6.58 14.56 11.37
C PHE A 35 7.77 13.60 11.29
N ILE A 36 8.92 14.09 10.78
CA ILE A 36 10.14 13.28 10.65
C ILE A 36 10.63 12.82 12.03
N LYS A 37 10.74 13.74 12.99
CA LYS A 37 11.16 13.41 14.37
C LYS A 37 10.23 12.42 15.05
N CYS A 38 8.91 12.54 14.84
CA CYS A 38 7.93 11.59 15.34
C CYS A 38 8.13 10.19 14.71
N GLN A 39 8.39 10.12 13.40
CA GLN A 39 8.68 8.86 12.72
C GLN A 39 9.98 8.20 13.20
N ILE A 40 11.03 8.99 13.46
CA ILE A 40 12.28 8.51 14.05
C ILE A 40 12.01 7.91 15.43
N ARG A 41 11.35 8.65 16.31
CA ARG A 41 10.99 8.21 17.67
C ARG A 41 10.17 6.93 17.66
N ASN A 42 9.09 6.87 16.87
CA ASN A 42 8.21 5.70 16.82
C ASN A 42 8.95 4.46 16.31
N THR A 43 9.87 4.63 15.35
CA THR A 43 10.67 3.53 14.81
C THR A 43 11.69 3.02 15.84
N LEU A 44 12.33 3.92 16.59
CA LEU A 44 13.25 3.54 17.66
C LEU A 44 12.53 2.82 18.80
N ASN A 45 11.42 3.37 19.29
CA ASN A 45 10.64 2.76 20.38
C ASN A 45 10.21 1.33 20.00
N ARG A 46 9.70 1.14 18.78
CA ARG A 46 9.33 -0.19 18.29
C ARG A 46 10.53 -1.14 18.22
N HIS A 47 11.70 -0.66 17.81
CA HIS A 47 12.90 -1.50 17.74
C HIS A 47 13.38 -1.92 19.14
N PHE A 48 13.31 -1.03 20.14
CA PHE A 48 13.64 -1.35 21.52
C PHE A 48 12.62 -2.29 22.16
N GLU A 49 11.32 -2.10 21.92
CA GLU A 49 10.25 -3.00 22.41
C GLU A 49 10.39 -4.41 21.81
N GLN A 50 10.78 -4.51 20.54
CA GLN A 50 11.01 -5.80 19.87
C GLN A 50 12.26 -6.54 20.38
N ASN A 51 13.29 -5.80 20.79
CA ASN A 51 14.52 -6.38 21.35
C ASN A 51 14.41 -6.65 22.87
N GLY A 52 13.57 -5.90 23.59
CA GLY A 52 13.34 -6.07 25.03
C GLY A 52 12.50 -7.29 25.42
N ASN A 53 11.68 -7.82 24.51
CA ASN A 53 10.86 -9.02 24.77
C ASN A 53 11.62 -10.35 24.62
N LYS A 54 12.96 -10.34 24.63
CA LYS A 54 13.80 -11.56 24.56
C LYS A 54 14.48 -11.91 25.88
N THR A 55 14.15 -11.24 26.99
CA THR A 55 14.70 -11.63 28.29
C THR A 55 13.66 -11.43 29.38
N GLU A 56 13.33 -12.55 30.03
CA GLU A 56 12.63 -12.70 31.31
C GLU A 56 11.09 -12.60 31.30
N ASP A 57 10.47 -13.78 31.35
CA ASP A 57 9.11 -14.01 31.81
C ASP A 57 8.92 -13.47 33.24
N ILE A 58 8.10 -12.42 33.38
CA ILE A 58 7.47 -12.07 34.66
C ILE A 58 5.95 -12.11 34.43
N PRO A 59 5.20 -13.03 35.08
CA PRO A 59 3.78 -13.19 34.85
C PRO A 59 3.04 -12.11 35.64
N GLY A 60 2.61 -11.04 34.96
CA GLY A 60 2.12 -9.89 35.70
C GLY A 60 1.39 -8.83 34.90
N ARG A 61 0.58 -9.19 33.90
CA ARG A 61 -0.52 -8.32 33.47
C ARG A 61 -1.65 -9.18 32.93
N LYS A 62 -2.75 -9.20 33.69
CA LYS A 62 -4.04 -9.77 33.32
C LYS A 62 -4.42 -9.21 31.94
N HIS A 63 -4.27 -10.02 30.90
CA HIS A 63 -4.94 -9.77 29.64
C HIS A 63 -6.38 -10.23 29.85
N GLU A 64 -7.24 -9.28 30.21
CA GLU A 64 -8.67 -9.48 30.09
C GLU A 64 -8.95 -9.93 28.66
N SER A 65 -9.46 -11.16 28.54
CA SER A 65 -9.99 -11.74 27.32
C SER A 65 -11.22 -10.93 26.92
N LYS A 66 -11.01 -9.81 26.23
CA LYS A 66 -12.04 -9.28 25.34
C LYS A 66 -12.10 -10.21 24.16
N ASP A 67 -13.14 -11.03 24.16
CA ASP A 67 -13.65 -11.79 23.04
C ASP A 67 -13.84 -10.83 21.85
N THR A 68 -12.76 -10.65 21.08
CA THR A 68 -12.69 -9.63 20.03
C THR A 68 -13.07 -10.35 18.74
N MET A 69 -14.37 -10.39 18.45
CA MET A 69 -14.85 -10.75 17.11
C MET A 69 -13.99 -10.03 16.07
N LYS A 70 -13.31 -10.79 15.21
CA LYS A 70 -12.45 -10.25 14.14
C LYS A 70 -13.32 -9.34 13.26
N LYS A 71 -13.14 -8.03 13.38
CA LYS A 71 -13.84 -7.06 12.54
C LYS A 71 -13.33 -7.18 11.12
N GLU A 72 -14.25 -7.24 10.17
CA GLU A 72 -13.94 -7.29 8.75
C GLU A 72 -13.33 -5.92 8.34
N GLN A 73 -12.08 -5.91 7.87
CA GLN A 73 -11.37 -4.67 7.53
C GLN A 73 -11.50 -4.38 6.04
N ILE A 74 -12.03 -3.18 5.73
CA ILE A 74 -12.22 -2.71 4.35
C ILE A 74 -11.37 -1.45 4.14
N PHE A 75 -10.54 -1.46 3.10
CA PHE A 75 -9.75 -0.30 2.70
C PHE A 75 -10.47 0.49 1.62
N VAL A 76 -10.55 1.80 1.80
CA VAL A 76 -11.19 2.71 0.84
C VAL A 76 -10.14 3.72 0.37
N ASP A 77 -9.69 3.59 -0.87
CA ASP A 77 -8.80 4.58 -1.46
C ASP A 77 -9.55 5.89 -1.74
N LEU A 78 -9.02 7.00 -1.22
CA LEU A 78 -9.55 8.35 -1.43
C LEU A 78 -8.50 9.22 -2.11
N SER A 79 -8.89 9.96 -3.14
CA SER A 79 -8.02 10.99 -3.71
C SER A 79 -7.80 12.10 -2.69
N PHE A 80 -6.54 12.38 -2.38
CA PHE A 80 -6.14 13.39 -1.41
C PHE A 80 -6.13 14.78 -2.05
N VAL A 81 -7.12 15.59 -1.69
CA VAL A 81 -7.27 16.99 -2.09
C VAL A 81 -7.20 17.93 -0.88
N GLY A 82 -6.59 17.46 0.23
CA GLY A 82 -6.45 18.19 1.48
C GLY A 82 -7.61 17.96 2.47
N LYS A 83 -8.00 19.03 3.18
CA LYS A 83 -9.02 18.98 4.25
C LYS A 83 -10.35 18.30 3.86
N PRO A 84 -10.89 18.46 2.63
CA PRO A 84 -12.12 17.77 2.24
C PRO A 84 -12.01 16.24 2.30
N THR A 85 -10.85 15.68 1.92
CA THR A 85 -10.60 14.22 1.97
C THR A 85 -10.63 13.71 3.40
N GLU A 86 -10.06 14.45 4.35
CA GLU A 86 -10.06 14.08 5.77
C GLU A 86 -11.47 14.11 6.36
N LEU A 87 -12.24 15.16 6.06
CA LEU A 87 -13.64 15.27 6.47
C LEU A 87 -14.49 14.13 5.90
N LEU A 88 -14.29 13.80 4.62
CA LEU A 88 -14.95 12.69 3.96
C LEU A 88 -14.58 11.35 4.60
N GLY A 89 -13.29 11.11 4.87
CA GLY A 89 -12.82 9.90 5.54
C GLY A 89 -13.49 9.70 6.92
N LYS A 90 -13.59 10.78 7.71
CA LYS A 90 -14.30 10.75 9.02
C LYS A 90 -15.79 10.44 8.85
N LYS A 91 -16.45 11.04 7.87
CA LYS A 91 -17.87 10.77 7.57
C LYS A 91 -18.10 9.31 7.16
N ILE A 92 -17.24 8.76 6.30
CA ILE A 92 -17.30 7.36 5.86
C ILE A 92 -17.15 6.41 7.05
N ILE A 93 -16.18 6.65 7.93
CA ILE A 93 -15.99 5.85 9.14
C ILE A 93 -17.25 5.91 10.03
N LYS A 94 -17.81 7.11 10.23
CA LYS A 94 -19.02 7.29 11.03
C LYS A 94 -20.21 6.53 10.45
N LEU A 95 -20.44 6.67 9.14
CA LEU A 95 -21.51 5.95 8.43
C LEU A 95 -21.32 4.44 8.52
N ALA A 96 -20.09 3.94 8.43
CA ALA A 96 -19.80 2.51 8.55
C ALA A 96 -20.17 1.96 9.92
N ILE A 97 -19.85 2.70 10.99
CA ILE A 97 -20.19 2.35 12.37
C ILE A 97 -21.71 2.36 12.56
N GLU A 98 -22.42 3.36 11.99
CA GLU A 98 -23.88 3.46 12.06
C GLU A 98 -24.59 2.29 11.35
N ILE A 99 -24.06 1.83 10.22
CA ILE A 99 -24.67 0.75 9.42
C ILE A 99 -24.29 -0.64 9.96
N ARG A 100 -23.01 -0.89 10.25
CA ARG A 100 -22.51 -2.20 10.66
C ARG A 100 -21.26 -2.10 11.54
N LEU A 101 -21.46 -2.26 12.85
CA LEU A 101 -20.41 -2.21 13.89
C LEU A 101 -19.26 -3.22 13.73
N GLN A 102 -19.48 -4.27 12.95
CA GLN A 102 -18.51 -5.34 12.69
C GLN A 102 -17.52 -4.99 11.56
N ILE A 103 -17.78 -3.95 10.77
CA ILE A 103 -16.88 -3.51 9.69
C ILE A 103 -15.96 -2.40 10.20
N HIS A 104 -14.66 -2.57 9.99
CA HIS A 104 -13.66 -1.54 10.19
C HIS A 104 -13.25 -0.94 8.83
N ILE A 105 -13.81 0.22 8.49
CA ILE A 105 -13.41 0.95 7.28
C ILE A 105 -12.17 1.80 7.56
N GLN A 106 -11.16 1.67 6.72
CA GLN A 106 -9.94 2.47 6.75
C GLN A 106 -9.81 3.28 5.46
N PRO A 107 -10.10 4.59 5.48
CA PRO A 107 -9.80 5.49 4.38
C PRO A 107 -8.28 5.64 4.19
N ILE A 108 -7.79 5.42 2.98
CA ILE A 108 -6.39 5.61 2.60
C ILE A 108 -6.30 6.80 1.66
N PRO A 109 -5.73 7.94 2.09
CA PRO A 109 -5.47 9.06 1.18
C PRO A 109 -4.37 8.68 0.18
N ARG A 110 -4.69 8.77 -1.11
CA ARG A 110 -3.79 8.54 -2.24
C ARG A 110 -3.63 9.84 -3.03
N PRO A 111 -2.49 10.09 -3.67
CA PRO A 111 -2.38 11.18 -4.63
C PRO A 111 -3.53 11.10 -5.66
N PRO A 112 -4.09 12.23 -6.11
CA PRO A 112 -5.06 12.23 -7.19
C PRO A 112 -4.48 11.48 -8.41
N PRO A 113 -5.28 10.66 -9.11
CA PRO A 113 -4.83 10.02 -10.33
C PRO A 113 -4.39 11.09 -11.34
N ALA A 114 -3.35 10.78 -12.12
CA ALA A 114 -2.94 11.63 -13.22
C ALA A 114 -4.12 11.84 -14.19
N ILE A 115 -4.21 13.04 -14.77
CA ILE A 115 -5.31 13.43 -15.67
C ILE A 115 -5.49 12.41 -16.80
N ASN A 116 -4.39 11.88 -17.34
CA ASN A 116 -4.40 10.86 -18.40
C ASN A 116 -5.08 9.53 -18.02
N LYS A 117 -5.23 9.23 -16.72
CA LYS A 117 -5.97 8.03 -16.26
C LYS A 117 -7.48 8.26 -16.27
N CYS A 118 -7.93 9.48 -15.97
CA CYS A 118 -9.34 9.85 -15.99
C CYS A 118 -9.81 10.25 -17.39
N PHE A 119 -8.90 10.87 -18.15
CA PHE A 119 -9.12 11.43 -19.48
C PHE A 119 -7.95 10.98 -20.39
N PRO A 120 -7.94 9.72 -20.84
CA PRO A 120 -6.91 9.26 -21.74
C PRO A 120 -7.00 10.04 -23.06
N THR A 121 -5.85 10.43 -23.61
CA THR A 121 -5.77 11.19 -24.88
C THR A 121 -6.29 10.38 -26.08
N LYS A 122 -6.37 9.06 -25.94
CA LYS A 122 -6.88 8.14 -26.96
C LYS A 122 -7.80 7.12 -26.30
N ASP A 123 -8.83 6.71 -27.02
CA ASP A 123 -9.69 5.61 -26.58
C ASP A 123 -8.88 4.32 -26.47
N SER A 124 -9.20 3.52 -25.46
CA SER A 124 -8.63 2.18 -25.32
C SER A 124 -9.09 1.31 -26.48
N ILE A 125 -8.14 0.75 -27.22
CA ILE A 125 -8.45 -0.20 -28.29
C ILE A 125 -8.97 -1.49 -27.65
N PRO A 126 -10.18 -1.98 -27.99
CA PRO A 126 -10.71 -3.26 -27.52
C PRO A 126 -9.71 -4.40 -27.78
N LYS A 127 -9.62 -5.38 -26.88
CA LYS A 127 -8.60 -6.45 -26.95
C LYS A 127 -8.66 -7.22 -28.27
N GLU A 128 -9.86 -7.36 -28.81
CA GLU A 128 -10.16 -8.01 -30.09
C GLU A 128 -9.51 -7.30 -31.28
N LEU A 129 -9.37 -5.97 -31.19
CA LEU A 129 -8.83 -5.11 -32.23
C LEU A 129 -7.35 -4.77 -32.03
N GLN A 130 -6.73 -5.25 -30.94
CA GLN A 130 -5.31 -5.04 -30.67
C GLN A 130 -4.43 -5.89 -31.59
N SER A 131 -3.37 -5.28 -32.10
CA SER A 131 -2.30 -5.92 -32.88
C SER A 131 -0.98 -5.92 -32.10
N ASN A 132 0.02 -6.69 -32.54
CA ASN A 132 1.31 -6.84 -31.86
C ASN A 132 1.17 -7.37 -30.43
N ILE A 133 0.26 -8.33 -30.25
CA ILE A 133 -0.04 -8.95 -28.97
C ILE A 133 0.61 -10.32 -28.84
N ILE A 134 0.90 -10.72 -27.60
CA ILE A 134 1.28 -12.07 -27.23
C ILE A 134 0.00 -12.79 -26.79
N ASN A 135 -0.30 -13.91 -27.43
CA ASN A 135 -1.48 -14.71 -27.13
C ASN A 135 -1.08 -16.04 -26.50
N GLN A 136 -1.94 -16.56 -25.64
CA GLN A 136 -1.85 -17.91 -25.10
C GLN A 136 -3.14 -18.67 -25.41
N VAL A 137 -3.02 -19.81 -26.08
CA VAL A 137 -4.12 -20.72 -26.38
C VAL A 137 -3.92 -22.01 -25.59
N GLY A 138 -4.82 -22.28 -24.66
CA GLY A 138 -4.81 -23.52 -23.88
C GLY A 138 -5.47 -24.67 -24.64
N CYS A 139 -4.91 -25.87 -24.55
CA CYS A 139 -5.61 -27.08 -24.98
C CYS A 139 -6.77 -27.38 -24.01
N LYS A 140 -7.93 -27.80 -24.54
CA LYS A 140 -9.08 -28.19 -23.70
C LYS A 140 -8.87 -29.53 -23.01
N ASN A 141 -8.09 -30.42 -23.61
CA ASN A 141 -7.99 -31.83 -23.21
C ASN A 141 -6.68 -32.18 -22.48
N CYS A 142 -5.74 -31.23 -22.35
CA CYS A 142 -4.48 -31.46 -21.67
C CYS A 142 -3.89 -30.13 -21.14
N PRO A 143 -2.93 -30.17 -20.20
CA PRO A 143 -2.32 -28.96 -19.63
C PRO A 143 -1.37 -28.22 -20.60
N ALA A 144 -1.30 -28.62 -21.87
CA ALA A 144 -0.47 -27.94 -22.85
C ALA A 144 -1.07 -26.58 -23.21
N SER A 145 -0.20 -25.59 -23.39
CA SER A 145 -0.60 -24.28 -23.93
C SER A 145 0.39 -23.83 -24.99
N TYR A 146 -0.14 -23.18 -26.02
CA TYR A 146 0.63 -22.59 -27.11
C TYR A 146 0.70 -21.08 -26.89
N MET A 147 1.91 -20.53 -26.89
CA MET A 147 2.15 -19.09 -26.82
C MET A 147 2.77 -18.60 -28.11
N ASP A 148 2.21 -17.53 -28.68
CA ASP A 148 2.66 -16.98 -29.95
C ASP A 148 2.50 -15.46 -29.96
N LYS A 149 3.25 -14.81 -30.86
CA LYS A 149 3.15 -13.37 -31.11
C LYS A 149 2.49 -13.15 -32.46
N THR A 150 1.56 -12.21 -32.53
CA THR A 150 0.92 -11.88 -33.79
C THR A 150 0.97 -10.39 -34.09
N ILE A 151 1.35 -10.06 -35.32
CA ILE A 151 1.27 -8.69 -35.86
C ILE A 151 -0.15 -8.32 -36.33
N ARG A 152 -1.04 -9.32 -36.47
CA ARG A 152 -2.43 -9.10 -36.89
C ARG A 152 -3.29 -8.74 -35.69
N GLN A 153 -4.48 -8.18 -35.94
CA GLN A 153 -5.49 -7.99 -34.90
C GLN A 153 -5.93 -9.33 -34.31
N ALA A 154 -6.19 -9.37 -33.00
CA ALA A 154 -6.60 -10.60 -32.30
C ALA A 154 -7.77 -11.30 -32.99
N ILE A 155 -8.82 -10.56 -33.35
CA ILE A 155 -10.01 -11.10 -34.03
C ILE A 155 -9.65 -11.78 -35.36
N ARG A 156 -8.73 -11.21 -36.14
CA ARG A 156 -8.29 -11.79 -37.43
C ARG A 156 -7.37 -13.01 -37.25
N ARG A 157 -6.68 -13.12 -36.12
CA ARG A 157 -5.86 -14.30 -35.80
C ARG A 157 -6.74 -15.47 -35.38
N PHE A 158 -7.76 -15.20 -34.56
CA PHE A 158 -8.65 -16.23 -34.02
C PHE A 158 -9.84 -16.57 -34.93
N SER A 159 -10.20 -15.72 -35.90
CA SER A 159 -11.25 -16.04 -36.88
C SER A 159 -10.87 -17.11 -37.90
N ASN A 160 -9.57 -17.42 -38.02
CA ASN A 160 -9.04 -18.39 -38.99
C ASN A 160 -8.51 -19.68 -38.33
N LEU A 161 -8.85 -19.89 -37.06
CA LEU A 161 -8.57 -21.12 -36.28
C LEU A 161 -9.85 -21.96 -36.24
#